data_AF-A0A9D9GEK4-F1
#
_entry.id   AF-A0A9D9GEK4-F1
#
_cell.length_a   1.000
_cell.length_b   1.000
_cell.length_c   1.000
_cell.angle_alpha   90.00
_cell.angle_beta   90.00
_cell.angle_gamma   90.00
#
_symmetry.space_group_name_H-M   'P 1'
#
loop_
_entity.id
_entity.type
_entity.pdbx_description
1 polymer ?
#
loop_
_entity_poly.entity_id
_entity_poly.type
_entity_poly.pdbx_seq_one_letter_code
_entity_poly.pdbx_strand_id
1 'polypeptide(L)' 'MPMNIYVMAALLLAYFVLLMLISSFQGKGKKQSNDSFFRGDRQSPWIVVAIGMVGASLSGVSFVSVPGMVRSSSMLYM' A
#
# COMPACT_ATOMS: atom_id res chain seq x y z
N MET A 1 -13.51 13.11 20.37
CA MET A 1 -13.31 12.08 21.42
C MET A 1 -12.03 11.33 21.09
N PRO A 2 -11.11 11.13 22.04
CA PRO A 2 -9.88 10.39 21.76
C PRO A 2 -10.25 8.97 21.31
N MET A 3 -9.68 8.52 20.19
CA MET A 3 -9.89 7.15 19.74
C MET A 3 -9.24 6.20 20.75
N ASN A 4 -9.97 5.17 21.14
CA ASN A 4 -9.48 4.15 22.05
C ASN A 4 -8.23 3.45 21.45
N ILE A 5 -7.13 3.40 22.20
CA ILE A 5 -5.87 2.79 21.78
C ILE A 5 -6.03 1.31 21.40
N TYR A 6 -6.94 0.59 22.05
CA TYR A 6 -7.24 -0.80 21.73
C TYR A 6 -7.85 -0.93 20.33
N VAL A 7 -8.67 0.02 19.90
CA VAL A 7 -9.27 0.04 18.56
C VAL A 7 -8.19 0.30 17.50
N MET A 8 -7.25 1.20 17.77
CA MET A 8 -6.13 1.48 16.87
C MET A 8 -5.20 0.28 16.70
N ALA A 9 -4.81 -0.35 17.81
CA ALA A 9 -3.98 -1.56 17.78
C ALA A 9 -4.68 -2.71 17.04
N ALA A 10 -5.99 -2.90 17.27
CA ALA A 10 -6.78 -3.91 16.59
C ALA A 10 -6.83 -3.68 15.07
N LEU A 11 -7.04 -2.43 14.62
CA LEU A 11 -7.04 -2.09 13.19
C LEU A 11 -5.69 -2.35 12.53
N LEU A 12 -4.59 -1.98 13.19
CA LEU A 12 -3.24 -2.20 12.67
C LEU A 12 -2.92 -3.69 12.55
N LEU A 13 -3.25 -4.49 13.58
CA LEU A 13 -3.08 -5.94 13.53
C LEU A 13 -3.95 -6.57 12.43
N ALA A 14 -5.23 -6.18 12.33
CA ALA A 14 -6.14 -6.67 11.31
C ALA A 14 -5.62 -6.39 9.89
N TYR A 15 -5.05 -5.20 9.67
CA TYR A 15 -4.43 -4.83 8.39
C TYR A 15 -3.28 -5.78 8.01
N PHE A 16 -2.33 -6.04 8.91
CA PHE A 16 -1.21 -6.95 8.64
C PHE A 16 -1.68 -8.40 8.42
N VAL A 17 -2.63 -8.87 9.22
CA VAL A 17 -3.21 -10.22 9.06
C VAL A 17 -3.88 -10.35 7.70
N LEU A 18 -4.66 -9.36 7.28
CA LEU A 18 -5.30 -9.34 5.97
C LEU A 18 -4.28 -9.41 4.83
N LEU A 19 -3.19 -8.63 4.91
CA LEU A 19 -2.11 -8.69 3.93
C LEU A 19 -1.42 -10.07 3.89
N MET A 20 -1.15 -10.67 5.05
CA MET A 20 -0.56 -12.02 5.12
C MET A 20 -1.46 -13.08 4.52
N LEU A 21 -2.79 -12.98 4.75
CA LEU A 21 -3.77 -13.88 4.16
C LEU A 21 -3.75 -13.76 2.63
N ILE A 22 -3.85 -12.54 2.08
CA ILE A 22 -3.82 -12.29 0.63
C ILE A 22 -2.53 -12.84 0.00
N SER A 23 -1.38 -12.57 0.61
CA SER A 23 -0.08 -13.07 0.16
C SER A 23 -0.03 -14.60 0.16
N SER A 24 -0.51 -15.23 1.24
CA SER A 24 -0.53 -16.69 1.38
C SER A 24 -1.44 -17.38 0.36
N PHE A 25 -2.60 -16.80 0.04
CA PHE A 25 -3.50 -17.33 -0.98
C PHE A 25 -2.87 -17.22 -2.39
N GLN A 26 -2.23 -16.10 -2.70
CA GLN A 26 -1.56 -15.90 -4.00
C GLN A 26 -0.31 -16.79 -4.17
N GLY A 27 0.44 -17.04 -3.09
CA GLY A 27 1.69 -17.82 -3.13
C GLY A 27 1.50 -19.33 -3.24
N LYS A 28 0.38 -19.89 -2.78
CA LYS A 28 0.14 -21.34 -2.77
C LYS A 28 -0.27 -21.93 -4.13
N GLY A 29 -0.73 -21.09 -5.08
CA GLY A 29 -1.30 -21.53 -6.35
C GLY A 29 -0.43 -21.32 -7.59
N LYS A 30 0.74 -20.68 -7.47
CA LYS A 30 1.58 -20.30 -8.63
C LYS A 30 2.97 -20.93 -8.55
N LYS A 31 3.49 -21.35 -9.72
CA LYS A 31 4.88 -21.80 -9.84
C LYS A 31 5.81 -20.63 -9.51
N GLN A 32 6.67 -20.79 -8.51
CA GLN A 32 7.69 -19.81 -8.14
C GLN A 32 8.85 -19.84 -9.13
N SER A 33 8.64 -19.31 -10.33
CA SER A 33 9.70 -19.08 -11.31
C SER A 33 10.15 -17.62 -11.25
N ASN A 34 11.42 -17.35 -11.52
CA ASN A 34 11.96 -15.99 -11.62
C ASN A 34 11.21 -15.15 -12.66
N ASP A 35 10.80 -15.76 -13.79
CA ASP A 35 10.04 -15.04 -14.82
C ASP A 35 8.65 -14.63 -14.30
N SER A 36 7.98 -15.48 -13.52
CA SER A 36 6.69 -15.16 -12.89
C SER A 36 6.82 -14.08 -11.81
N PHE A 37 7.94 -14.04 -11.08
CA PHE A 37 8.21 -13.01 -10.06
C PHE A 37 8.50 -11.63 -10.67
N PHE A 38 9.35 -11.56 -11.69
CA PHE A 38 9.77 -10.29 -12.31
C PHE A 38 8.86 -9.82 -13.44
N ARG A 39 8.24 -10.73 -14.21
CA ARG A 39 7.42 -10.40 -15.38
C ARG A 39 5.93 -10.69 -15.21
N GLY A 40 5.51 -11.31 -14.09
CA GLY A 40 4.09 -11.61 -13.85
C GLY A 40 3.45 -12.44 -14.95
N ASP A 41 4.21 -13.37 -15.55
CA ASP A 41 3.80 -14.22 -16.67
C ASP A 41 3.29 -13.45 -17.90
N ARG A 42 3.65 -12.17 -18.06
CA ARG A 42 3.13 -11.24 -19.10
C ARG A 42 1.59 -11.09 -19.07
N GLN A 43 0.97 -11.42 -17.94
CA GLN A 43 -0.48 -11.36 -17.72
C GLN A 43 -0.77 -10.34 -16.60
N SER A 44 -0.32 -9.10 -16.80
CA SER A 44 -0.47 -8.01 -15.83
C SER A 44 -1.48 -6.96 -16.35
N PRO A 45 -2.75 -7.00 -15.89
CA PRO A 45 -3.77 -6.03 -16.28
C PRO A 45 -3.33 -4.60 -15.95
N TRP A 46 -3.57 -3.67 -16.87
CA TRP A 46 -3.06 -2.29 -16.77
C TRP A 46 -3.55 -1.55 -15.50
N ILE A 47 -4.79 -1.78 -15.06
CA ILE A 47 -5.34 -1.17 -13.83
C ILE A 47 -4.55 -1.58 -12.59
N VAL A 48 -4.25 -2.88 -12.46
CA VAL A 48 -3.52 -3.41 -11.30
C VAL A 48 -2.10 -2.83 -11.27
N VAL A 49 -1.48 -2.72 -12.44
CA VAL A 49 -0.16 -2.10 -12.59
C VAL A 49 -0.21 -0.61 -12.23
N ALA A 50 -1.18 0.14 -12.72
CA ALA A 50 -1.32 1.57 -12.45
C ALA A 50 -1.50 1.86 -10.95
N ILE A 51 -2.38 1.10 -10.28
CA ILE A 51 -2.58 1.22 -8.82
C ILE A 51 -1.29 0.89 -8.08
N GLY A 52 -0.57 -0.16 -8.50
CA GLY A 52 0.72 -0.54 -7.92
C GLY A 52 1.78 0.55 -8.09
N MET A 53 1.87 1.19 -9.27
CA MET A 53 2.82 2.26 -9.56
C MET A 53 2.57 3.52 -8.73
N VAL A 54 1.29 3.94 -8.61
CA VAL A 54 0.92 5.08 -7.76
C VAL A 54 1.23 4.77 -6.29
N GLY A 55 0.86 3.56 -5.83
CA GLY A 55 1.14 3.12 -4.46
C GLY A 55 2.63 3.07 -4.14
N ALA A 56 3.47 2.57 -5.05
CA ALA A 56 4.93 2.51 -4.87
C ALA A 56 5.59 3.90 -4.85
N SER A 57 4.98 4.88 -5.51
CA SER A 57 5.48 6.26 -5.57
C SER A 57 5.11 7.07 -4.31
N LEU A 58 4.09 6.63 -3.55
CA LEU A 58 3.66 7.24 -2.31
C LEU A 58 4.42 6.67 -1.12
N SER A 59 4.96 7.53 -0.26
CA SER A 59 5.69 7.13 0.94
C SER A 59 5.03 7.64 2.22
N GLY A 60 5.36 7.03 3.37
CA GLY A 60 4.91 7.53 4.67
C GLY A 60 5.37 8.98 4.94
N VAL A 61 6.53 9.37 4.39
CA VAL A 61 7.01 10.76 4.46
C VAL A 61 6.03 11.67 3.74
N SER A 62 5.59 11.31 2.53
CA SER A 62 4.61 12.08 1.75
C SER A 62 3.28 12.28 2.50
N PHE A 63 2.76 11.23 3.14
CA PHE A 63 1.49 11.29 3.87
C PHE A 63 1.54 12.21 5.10
N VAL A 64 2.69 12.30 5.77
CA VAL A 64 2.86 13.18 6.93
C VAL A 64 3.25 14.60 6.50
N SER A 65 4.13 14.72 5.50
CA SER A 65 4.75 15.99 5.13
C SER A 65 3.84 16.89 4.29
N VAL A 66 3.05 16.34 3.36
CA VAL A 66 2.18 17.16 2.49
C VAL A 66 1.12 17.91 3.30
N PRO A 67 0.35 17.27 4.21
CA PRO A 67 -0.58 18.01 5.07
C PRO A 67 0.13 19.00 6.00
N GLY A 68 1.33 18.65 6.49
CA GLY A 68 2.15 19.54 7.30
C GLY A 68 2.56 20.82 6.55
N MET A 69 2.95 20.68 5.29
CA MET A 69 3.26 21.80 4.40
C MET A 69 2.01 22.63 4.10
N VAL A 70 0.88 21.99 3.78
CA VAL A 70 -0.40 22.69 3.53
C VAL A 70 -0.84 23.49 4.76
N ARG A 71 -0.62 22.98 5.97
CA ARG A 71 -0.90 23.72 7.21
C ARG A 71 0.01 24.94 7.39
N SER A 72 1.28 24.85 6.97
CA SER A 72 2.26 25.93 7.12
C SER A 72 2.18 27.00 6.04
N SER A 73 1.91 26.60 4.80
CA SER A 73 2.10 27.46 3.62
C SER A 73 0.89 27.46 2.67
N SER A 74 -0.23 26.82 3.03
CA SER A 74 -1.40 26.58 2.15
C SER A 74 -1.03 25.87 0.83
N MET A 75 -2.00 25.54 -0.03
CA MET A 75 -1.70 25.02 -1.38
C MET A 75 -1.22 26.16 -2.29
N LEU A 76 -0.13 26.85 -1.91
CA LEU A 76 0.50 27.84 -2.78
C LEU A 76 1.14 27.12 -3.96
N TYR A 77 0.37 26.99 -5.03
CA TYR A 77 0.93 26.89 -6.36
C TYR A 77 1.34 28.30 -6.77
N MET A 78 2.59 28.65 -6.44
CA MET A 78 3.23 29.98 -6.66
C MET A 78 2.70 31.11 -5.78
#